data_AF-A0A7S1P0Q0-F1
#
_entry.id   AF-A0A7S1P0Q0-F1
#
_cell.length_a   1.000
_cell.length_b   1.000
_cell.length_c   1.000
_cell.angle_alpha   90.00
_cell.angle_beta   90.00
_cell.angle_gamma   90.00
#
_symmetry.space_group_name_H-M   'P 1'
#
loop_
_entity.id
_entity.type
_entity.pdbx_description
1 polymer ?
#
loop_
_entity_poly.entity_id
_entity_poly.type
_entity_poly.pdbx_seq_one_letter_code
_entity_poly.pdbx_strand_id
1 'polypeptide(L)'
;WRQEIEWERSNLKGLHETIDRICHELALQSGTRHRKLNSAVGKLKADFVEAAVGFTDLFRRHLIEYVKRFKRTSAHDPGCHRSFPELADITEGDLRPVEAEVASAEYPRPYKNLIAAKPTCSPDIDGPMATTSDGKNISEVDLLLRTQGFV
;
A
#
# COMPACT_ATOMS: atom_id res chain seq x y z
N TRP A 1 3.35 -15.16 10.23
CA TRP A 1 3.04 -14.41 8.99
C TRP A 1 3.00 -15.27 7.74
N ARG A 2 4.11 -15.85 7.22
CA ARG A 2 4.03 -16.69 6.00
C ARG A 2 3.04 -17.85 6.15
N GLN A 3 3.12 -18.57 7.27
CA GLN A 3 2.17 -19.63 7.61
C GLN A 3 0.74 -19.11 7.81
N GLU A 4 0.55 -17.89 8.35
CA GLU A 4 -0.76 -17.27 8.50
C GLU A 4 -1.34 -16.85 7.15
N ILE A 5 -0.55 -16.27 6.25
CA ILE A 5 -0.96 -15.93 4.89
C ILE A 5 -1.35 -17.19 4.12
N GLU A 6 -0.58 -18.26 4.26
CA GLU A 6 -0.90 -19.57 3.67
C GLU A 6 -2.16 -20.19 4.29
N TRP A 7 -2.36 -20.02 5.60
CA TRP A 7 -3.54 -20.47 6.32
C TRP A 7 -4.80 -19.66 5.92
N GLU A 8 -4.72 -18.33 5.87
CA GLU A 8 -5.79 -17.44 5.42
C GLU A 8 -6.16 -17.73 3.98
N ARG A 9 -5.18 -17.91 3.09
CA ARG A 9 -5.41 -18.33 1.71
C ARG A 9 -6.23 -19.62 1.63
N SER A 10 -5.98 -20.55 2.55
CA SER A 10 -6.62 -21.87 2.58
C SER A 10 -7.99 -21.84 3.27
N ASN A 11 -8.23 -20.90 4.17
CA ASN A 11 -9.44 -20.84 5.01
C ASN A 11 -10.44 -19.76 4.60
N LEU A 12 -10.02 -18.74 3.82
CA LEU A 12 -10.94 -17.79 3.21
C LEU A 12 -11.74 -18.48 2.10
N LYS A 13 -13.03 -18.65 2.35
CA LYS A 13 -13.97 -19.29 1.43
C LYS A 13 -13.90 -18.64 0.05
N GLY A 14 -13.61 -19.43 -0.97
CA GLY A 14 -13.53 -18.99 -2.37
C GLY A 14 -12.23 -18.28 -2.78
N LEU A 15 -11.35 -17.91 -1.84
CA LEU A 15 -10.09 -17.23 -2.17
C LEU A 15 -9.10 -18.20 -2.85
N HIS A 16 -8.99 -19.42 -2.32
CA HIS A 16 -8.13 -20.45 -2.92
C HIS A 16 -8.52 -20.74 -4.37
N GLU A 17 -9.81 -20.97 -4.63
CA GLU A 17 -10.37 -21.24 -5.96
C GLU A 17 -10.17 -20.05 -6.91
N THR A 18 -10.31 -18.83 -6.40
CA THR A 18 -10.10 -17.60 -7.18
C THR A 18 -8.64 -17.45 -7.59
N ILE A 19 -7.69 -17.65 -6.67
CA ILE A 19 -6.25 -17.60 -6.96
C ILE A 19 -5.88 -18.68 -7.97
N ASP A 20 -6.41 -19.89 -7.80
CA ASP A 20 -6.20 -21.01 -8.70
C ASP A 20 -6.66 -20.70 -10.13
N ARG A 21 -7.88 -20.18 -10.27
CA ARG A 21 -8.43 -19.76 -11.56
C ARG A 21 -7.59 -18.66 -12.21
N ILE A 22 -7.25 -17.60 -11.47
CA ILE A 22 -6.45 -16.48 -12.01
C ILE A 22 -5.07 -16.96 -12.46
N CYS A 23 -4.39 -17.79 -11.65
CA CYS A 23 -3.08 -18.34 -12.03
C CYS A 23 -3.19 -19.22 -13.28
N HIS A 24 -4.26 -20.00 -13.41
CA HIS A 24 -4.50 -20.85 -14.57
C HIS A 24 -4.76 -20.03 -15.84
N GLU A 25 -5.56 -18.97 -15.75
CA GLU A 25 -5.82 -18.04 -16.87
C GLU A 25 -4.55 -17.30 -17.30
N LEU A 26 -3.77 -16.77 -16.36
CA LEU A 26 -2.50 -16.10 -16.64
C LEU A 26 -1.47 -17.04 -17.28
N ALA A 27 -1.39 -18.29 -16.81
CA ALA A 27 -0.50 -19.29 -17.41
C ALA A 27 -0.90 -19.61 -18.85
N LEU A 28 -2.20 -19.68 -19.16
CA LEU A 28 -2.69 -19.86 -20.53
C LEU A 28 -2.39 -18.62 -21.41
N GLN A 29 -2.62 -17.42 -20.90
CA GLN A 29 -2.33 -16.16 -21.61
C GLN A 29 -0.84 -15.98 -21.93
N SER A 30 0.06 -16.48 -21.07
CA SER A 30 1.50 -16.47 -21.31
C SER A 30 1.97 -17.44 -22.42
N GLY A 31 1.05 -18.17 -23.07
CA GLY A 31 1.37 -19.14 -24.13
C GLY A 31 1.97 -20.44 -23.60
N THR A 32 1.79 -20.74 -22.31
CA THR A 32 2.34 -21.96 -21.70
C THR A 32 1.68 -23.19 -22.33
N ARG A 33 2.49 -24.09 -22.90
CA ARG A 33 2.00 -25.38 -23.43
C ARG A 33 1.31 -26.17 -22.33
N HIS A 34 0.20 -26.84 -22.65
CA HIS A 34 -0.59 -27.64 -21.69
C HIS A 34 0.25 -28.58 -20.80
N ARG A 35 1.29 -29.22 -21.36
CA ARG A 35 2.17 -30.13 -20.62
C ARG A 35 2.97 -29.47 -19.47
N LYS A 36 3.11 -28.13 -19.48
CA LYS A 36 3.82 -27.34 -18.46
C LYS A 36 2.88 -26.47 -17.63
N LEU A 37 1.57 -26.54 -17.87
CA LEU A 37 0.59 -25.63 -17.29
C LEU A 37 0.57 -25.70 -15.76
N ASN A 38 0.51 -26.91 -15.19
CA ASN A 38 0.49 -27.09 -13.74
C ASN A 38 1.75 -26.55 -13.05
N SER A 39 2.92 -26.68 -13.70
CA SER A 39 4.18 -26.14 -13.18
C SER A 39 4.20 -24.61 -13.24
N ALA A 40 3.69 -24.01 -14.32
CA ALA A 40 3.57 -22.57 -14.44
C ALA A 40 2.58 -21.98 -13.42
N VAL A 41 1.43 -22.64 -13.24
CA VAL A 41 0.43 -22.29 -12.21
C VAL A 41 1.05 -22.38 -10.81
N GLY A 42 1.78 -23.46 -10.51
CA GLY A 42 2.47 -23.62 -9.23
C GLY A 42 3.48 -22.49 -8.97
N LYS A 43 4.23 -22.08 -10.00
CA LYS A 43 5.15 -20.94 -9.91
C LYS A 43 4.41 -19.62 -9.65
N LEU A 44 3.33 -19.34 -10.37
CA LEU A 44 2.52 -18.13 -10.19
C LEU A 44 1.93 -18.04 -8.78
N LYS A 45 1.48 -19.17 -8.21
CA LYS A 45 1.02 -19.21 -6.82
C LYS A 45 2.13 -18.92 -5.82
N ALA A 46 3.34 -19.45 -6.04
CA ALA A 46 4.49 -19.15 -5.19
C ALA A 46 4.85 -17.67 -5.28
N ASP A 47 4.94 -17.13 -6.49
CA ASP A 47 5.22 -15.71 -6.73
C ASP A 47 4.15 -14.80 -6.07
N PHE A 48 2.88 -15.21 -6.07
CA PHE A 48 1.80 -14.52 -5.36
C PHE A 48 2.03 -14.49 -3.85
N VAL A 49 2.39 -15.62 -3.24
CA VAL A 49 2.65 -15.68 -1.78
C VAL A 49 3.87 -14.81 -1.43
N GLU A 50 4.95 -14.86 -2.21
CA GLU A 50 6.11 -13.99 -2.02
C GLU A 50 5.74 -12.50 -2.11
N ALA A 51 4.92 -12.13 -3.10
CA ALA A 51 4.45 -10.76 -3.25
C ALA A 51 3.58 -10.33 -2.07
N ALA A 52 2.65 -11.17 -1.63
CA ALA A 52 1.79 -10.91 -0.48
C ALA A 52 2.60 -10.70 0.80
N VAL A 53 3.57 -11.58 1.08
CA VAL A 53 4.51 -11.45 2.21
C VAL A 53 5.26 -10.12 2.13
N GLY A 54 5.86 -9.81 0.97
CA GLY A 54 6.62 -8.57 0.79
C GLY A 54 5.77 -7.31 1.01
N PHE A 55 4.49 -7.33 0.61
CA PHE A 55 3.55 -6.25 0.89
C PHE A 55 3.21 -6.12 2.38
N THR A 56 2.95 -7.23 3.05
CA THR A 56 2.66 -7.25 4.48
C THR A 56 3.85 -6.69 5.27
N ASP A 57 5.08 -7.07 4.92
CA ASP A 57 6.29 -6.57 5.60
C ASP A 57 6.50 -5.06 5.39
N LEU A 58 6.22 -4.56 4.19
CA LEU A 58 6.23 -3.13 3.92
C LEU A 58 5.18 -2.37 4.72
N PHE A 59 3.96 -2.91 4.81
CA PHE A 59 2.90 -2.28 5.59
C PHE A 59 3.27 -2.21 7.07
N ARG A 60 3.84 -3.29 7.62
CA ARG A 60 4.38 -3.33 8.99
C ARG A 60 5.46 -2.26 9.19
N ARG A 61 6.42 -2.17 8.27
CA ARG A 61 7.47 -1.14 8.31
C ARG A 61 6.86 0.27 8.33
N HIS A 62 5.92 0.56 7.44
CA HIS A 62 5.28 1.88 7.37
C HIS A 62 4.47 2.22 8.62
N LEU A 63 3.76 1.26 9.21
CA LEU A 63 3.05 1.47 10.47
C LEU A 63 4.01 1.81 11.62
N ILE A 64 5.12 1.07 11.74
CA ILE A 64 6.16 1.32 12.75
C ILE A 64 6.76 2.71 12.54
N GLU A 65 7.12 3.06 11.31
CA GLU A 65 7.67 4.38 10.98
C GLU A 65 6.66 5.51 11.24
N TYR A 66 5.39 5.31 10.89
CA TYR A 66 4.32 6.28 11.10
C TYR A 66 4.14 6.60 12.58
N VAL A 67 4.01 5.58 13.44
CA VAL A 67 3.84 5.78 14.88
C VAL A 67 5.08 6.41 15.52
N LYS A 68 6.29 6.03 15.09
CA LYS A 68 7.54 6.68 15.53
C LYS A 68 7.57 8.17 15.15
N ARG A 69 7.12 8.53 13.95
CA ARG A 69 7.06 9.94 13.50
C ARG A 69 5.96 10.71 14.22
N PHE A 70 4.80 10.10 14.42
CA PHE A 70 3.68 10.68 15.16
C PHE A 70 4.10 11.08 16.58
N LYS A 71 4.86 10.22 17.28
CA LYS A 71 5.45 10.54 18.60
C LYS A 71 6.39 11.75 18.56
N ARG A 72 7.13 11.97 17.45
CA ARG A 72 8.05 13.12 17.29
C ARG A 72 7.31 14.42 17.01
N THR A 73 6.24 14.38 16.22
CA THR A 73 5.47 15.57 15.82
C THR A 73 4.43 15.97 16.87
N SER A 74 3.92 15.01 17.66
CA SER A 74 2.90 15.23 18.68
C SER A 74 3.44 15.82 19.99
N ALA A 75 4.70 16.26 20.06
CA ALA A 75 5.35 16.82 21.26
C ALA A 75 4.63 18.05 21.87
N HIS A 76 3.58 18.56 21.22
CA HIS A 76 2.73 19.65 21.70
C HIS A 76 1.39 19.21 22.31
N ASP A 77 1.01 17.94 22.29
CA ASP A 77 -0.23 17.44 22.90
C ASP A 77 0.04 16.26 23.86
N PRO A 78 0.05 16.49 25.19
CA PRO A 78 0.40 15.50 26.19
C PRO A 78 -0.57 14.30 26.26
N GLY A 79 -1.72 14.34 25.58
CA GLY A 79 -2.73 13.28 25.59
C GLY A 79 -2.51 12.15 24.57
N CYS A 80 -1.63 12.32 23.57
CA CYS A 80 -1.54 11.43 22.40
C CYS A 80 -0.14 10.80 22.20
N HIS A 81 0.48 10.33 23.29
CA HIS A 81 1.89 9.89 23.30
C HIS A 81 2.12 8.39 23.39
N ARG A 82 1.15 7.56 23.00
CA ARG A 82 1.36 6.11 23.07
C ARG A 82 2.39 5.66 22.03
N SER A 83 3.38 4.90 22.47
CA SER A 83 4.34 4.25 21.57
C SER A 83 3.68 3.13 20.78
N PHE A 84 4.28 2.68 19.67
CA PHE A 84 3.74 1.53 18.90
C PHE A 84 3.55 0.27 19.77
N PRO A 85 4.51 -0.13 20.63
CA PRO A 85 4.29 -1.25 21.54
C PRO A 85 3.10 -1.03 22.49
N GLU A 86 2.90 0.19 23.00
CA GLU A 86 1.75 0.52 23.86
C GLU A 86 0.41 0.51 23.10
N LEU A 87 0.41 0.83 21.80
CA LEU A 87 -0.77 0.75 20.95
C LEU A 87 -1.09 -0.70 20.54
N ALA A 88 -0.07 -1.52 20.37
CA ALA A 88 -0.18 -2.91 19.94
C ALA A 88 -0.23 -3.91 21.10
N ASP A 89 -0.15 -3.43 22.35
CA ASP A 89 -0.10 -4.25 23.57
C ASP A 89 1.04 -5.31 23.55
N ILE A 90 2.22 -4.89 23.10
CA ILE A 90 3.44 -5.70 23.03
C ILE A 90 4.59 -5.01 23.75
N THR A 91 5.65 -5.75 24.09
CA THR A 91 6.84 -5.13 24.68
C THR A 91 7.78 -4.58 23.59
N GLU A 92 8.61 -3.60 23.95
CA GLU A 92 9.71 -3.12 23.08
C GLU A 92 10.71 -4.26 22.74
N GLY A 93 10.79 -5.28 23.61
CA GLY A 93 11.55 -6.50 23.35
C GLY A 93 10.99 -7.30 22.19
N ASP A 94 9.66 -7.41 22.11
CA ASP A 94 8.95 -8.14 21.06
C ASP A 94 8.94 -7.38 19.72
N LEU A 95 8.98 -6.04 19.78
CA LEU A 95 9.03 -5.20 18.58
C LEU A 95 10.39 -5.25 17.87
N ARG A 96 11.50 -5.37 18.61
CA ARG A 96 12.86 -5.36 18.02
C ARG A 96 13.09 -6.42 16.94
N PRO A 97 12.72 -7.70 17.14
CA PRO A 97 12.79 -8.72 16.10
C PRO A 97 11.97 -8.37 14.86
N VAL A 98 10.78 -7.80 15.06
CA VAL A 98 9.89 -7.37 13.95
C VAL A 98 10.53 -6.25 13.16
N GLU A 99 11.13 -5.26 13.83
CA GLU A 99 11.85 -4.18 13.15
C GLU A 99 13.04 -4.68 12.35
N ALA A 100 13.79 -5.65 12.89
CA ALA A 100 14.90 -6.28 12.20
C ALA A 100 14.43 -7.09 10.97
N GLU A 101 13.31 -7.80 11.09
CA GLU A 101 12.67 -8.58 10.00
C GLU A 101 12.26 -7.65 8.83
N VAL A 102 11.61 -6.52 9.13
CA VAL A 102 11.05 -5.63 8.10
C VAL A 102 12.01 -4.52 7.65
N ALA A 103 13.20 -4.40 8.23
CA ALA A 103 14.15 -3.34 7.91
C ALA A 103 14.55 -3.32 6.42
N SER A 104 14.68 -4.50 5.81
CA SER A 104 15.01 -4.69 4.39
C SER A 104 13.78 -4.87 3.50
N ALA A 105 12.57 -4.67 4.02
CA ALA A 105 11.35 -4.80 3.23
C ALA A 105 11.34 -3.78 2.08
N GLU A 106 11.10 -4.28 0.87
CA GLU A 106 11.05 -3.50 -0.36
C GLU A 106 9.79 -3.85 -1.16
N TYR A 107 9.32 -2.89 -1.97
CA TYR A 107 8.17 -3.15 -2.85
C TYR A 107 8.48 -4.28 -3.83
N PRO A 108 7.54 -5.21 -4.06
CA PRO A 108 7.67 -6.16 -5.16
C PRO A 108 7.92 -5.42 -6.48
N ARG A 109 8.79 -5.98 -7.33
CA ARG A 109 9.26 -5.33 -8.57
C ARG A 109 8.16 -4.70 -9.43
N PRO A 110 6.98 -5.32 -9.65
CA PRO A 110 5.91 -4.72 -10.45
C PRO A 110 5.45 -3.35 -9.92
N TYR A 111 5.48 -3.18 -8.59
CA TYR A 111 4.99 -1.97 -7.92
C TYR A 111 6.07 -0.90 -7.78
N LYS A 112 7.36 -1.28 -7.77
CA LYS A 112 8.45 -0.30 -7.86
C LYS A 112 8.30 0.57 -9.11
N ASN A 113 7.89 -0.03 -10.23
CA ASN A 113 7.66 0.70 -11.48
C ASN A 113 6.44 1.61 -11.41
N LEU A 114 5.35 1.17 -10.78
CA LEU A 114 4.16 1.99 -10.54
C LEU A 114 4.42 3.18 -9.60
N ILE A 115 5.23 2.97 -8.56
CA ILE A 115 5.60 4.04 -7.61
C ILE A 115 6.61 5.01 -8.25
N ALA A 116 7.54 4.49 -9.06
CA ALA A 116 8.50 5.31 -9.79
C ALA A 116 7.85 6.11 -10.93
N ALA A 117 6.74 5.61 -11.48
CA ALA A 117 5.85 6.39 -12.30
C ALA A 117 5.21 7.45 -11.40
N LYS A 118 5.84 8.64 -11.33
CA LYS A 118 5.22 9.82 -10.73
C LYS A 118 3.78 9.90 -11.24
N PRO A 119 2.75 9.99 -10.37
CA PRO A 119 1.44 10.34 -10.87
C PRO A 119 1.63 11.66 -11.61
N THR A 120 1.30 11.66 -12.89
CA THR A 120 1.14 12.88 -13.68
C THR A 120 -0.13 13.55 -13.16
N CYS A 121 -0.15 13.95 -11.89
CA CYS A 121 -0.96 15.08 -11.51
C CYS A 121 -0.28 16.26 -12.20
N SER A 122 -0.70 16.53 -13.45
CA SER A 122 -0.88 17.93 -13.80
C SER A 122 -1.69 18.54 -12.66
N PRO A 123 -1.39 19.77 -12.22
CA PRO A 123 -2.41 20.56 -11.57
C PRO A 123 -3.51 20.72 -12.63
N ASP A 124 -4.42 19.74 -12.69
CA ASP A 124 -5.67 19.89 -13.38
C ASP A 124 -6.34 21.02 -12.64
N ILE A 125 -6.31 22.19 -13.30
CA ILE A 125 -7.12 23.32 -12.92
C ILE A 125 -8.54 22.79 -12.95
N ASP A 126 -9.10 22.54 -11.77
CA ASP A 126 -10.42 21.95 -11.65
C ASP A 126 -11.43 23.04 -12.04
N GLY A 127 -11.96 22.92 -13.25
CA GLY A 127 -12.98 23.79 -13.81
C GLY A 127 -12.49 24.98 -14.65
N PRO A 128 -13.45 25.79 -15.15
CA PRO A 128 -13.17 26.94 -16.00
C PRO A 128 -12.35 28.01 -15.25
N MET A 129 -11.47 28.69 -15.98
CA MET A 129 -10.74 29.84 -15.43
C MET A 129 -11.66 31.06 -15.41
N ALA A 130 -11.75 31.72 -14.26
CA ALA A 130 -12.37 33.03 -14.11
C ALA A 130 -11.28 34.10 -14.00
N THR A 131 -11.44 35.20 -14.73
CA THR A 131 -10.57 36.38 -14.58
C THR A 131 -11.19 37.33 -13.55
N THR A 132 -10.50 37.56 -12.45
CA THR A 132 -10.91 38.51 -11.42
C THR A 132 -10.71 39.96 -11.88
N SER A 133 -11.33 40.91 -11.19
CA SER A 133 -11.25 42.34 -11.51
C SER A 133 -9.84 42.94 -11.41
N ASP A 134 -8.91 42.27 -10.72
CA ASP A 134 -7.48 42.60 -10.66
C ASP A 134 -6.66 41.95 -11.78
N GLY A 135 -7.32 41.32 -12.77
CA GLY A 135 -6.69 40.73 -13.96
C GLY A 135 -6.02 39.38 -13.72
N LYS A 136 -6.22 38.77 -12.54
CA LYS A 136 -5.68 37.43 -12.25
C LYS A 136 -6.64 36.36 -12.76
N ASN A 137 -6.09 35.28 -13.27
CA ASN A 137 -6.86 34.10 -13.64
C ASN A 137 -6.83 33.13 -12.46
N ILE A 138 -8.00 32.76 -11.96
CA ILE A 138 -8.19 31.78 -10.88
C ILE A 138 -9.20 30.72 -11.32
N SER A 139 -9.12 29.51 -10.77
CA SER A 139 -10.13 28.48 -11.05
C SER A 139 -11.48 28.86 -10.41
N GLU A 140 -12.58 28.48 -11.05
CA GLU A 140 -13.92 28.66 -10.48
C GLU A 140 -14.07 27.95 -9.13
N VAL A 141 -13.42 26.80 -8.95
CA VAL A 141 -13.38 26.06 -7.68
C VAL A 141 -12.64 26.84 -6.59
N ASP A 142 -11.51 27.47 -6.89
CA ASP A 142 -10.80 28.32 -5.92
C ASP A 142 -11.63 29.55 -5.53
N LEU A 143 -12.39 30.12 -6.46
CA LEU A 143 -13.32 31.21 -6.18
C LEU A 143 -14.44 30.75 -5.23
N LEU A 144 -15.03 29.59 -5.47
CA LEU A 144 -16.08 29.00 -4.62
C LEU A 144 -15.55 28.69 -3.21
N LEU A 145 -14.34 28.12 -3.11
CA LEU A 145 -13.74 27.81 -1.81
C LEU A 145 -13.39 29.08 -1.01
N ARG A 146 -12.87 30.12 -1.68
CA ARG A 146 -12.60 31.43 -1.06
C ARG A 146 -13.87 32.11 -0.57
N THR A 147 -14.95 32.09 -1.37
CA THR A 147 -16.23 32.69 -0.95
C THR A 147 -16.86 31.97 0.24
N GLN A 148 -16.53 30.70 0.43
CA GLN A 148 -16.95 29.89 1.60
C GLN A 148 -15.94 29.93 2.77
N GLY A 149 -14.83 30.65 2.65
CA GLY A 149 -13.84 30.84 3.72
C GLY A 149 -12.87 29.66 3.92
N PHE A 150 -12.73 28.78 2.94
CA PHE A 150 -11.86 27.59 3.02
C PHE A 150 -10.42 27.82 2.52
N VAL A 151 -10.09 29.02 2.00
CA VAL A 151 -8.77 29.43 1.48
C VAL A 151 -8.45 30.86 1.91
#